data_AF-A0A9P0GG26-F1
#
_entry.id   AF-A0A9P0GG26-F1
#
_cell.length_a   1.000
_cell.length_b   1.000
_cell.length_c   1.000
_cell.angle_alpha   90.00
_cell.angle_beta   90.00
_cell.angle_gamma   90.00
#
_symmetry.space_group_name_H-M   'P 1'
#
loop_
_entity.id
_entity.type
_entity.pdbx_description
1 polymer ?
#
loop_
_entity_poly.entity_id
_entity_poly.type
_entity_poly.pdbx_seq_one_letter_code
_entity_poly.pdbx_strand_id
1 'polypeptide(L)'
;MSKSNFGNTNDGNTSGRFFENPTLAAEITGISYELIYRLKVILEAISSGFKIDPVNYEIYASETARLYVKLYDWHPMTPTMHKILVHGAVIIEKALLPIAINISEVTDKILRGNFPGKVVIRTFLIAFCLVQILC
;
A
#
# COMPACT_ATOMS: atom_id res chain seq x y z
N MET A 1 9.22 -20.23 1.01
CA MET A 1 9.88 -20.67 2.26
C MET A 1 10.31 -19.41 2.99
N SER A 2 9.76 -19.15 4.17
CA SER A 2 10.08 -17.95 4.94
C SER A 2 11.58 -17.93 5.29
N LYS A 3 12.21 -16.75 5.21
CA LYS A 3 13.53 -16.52 5.80
C LYS A 3 13.38 -16.70 7.32
N SER A 4 14.32 -17.40 7.93
CA SER A 4 14.31 -17.69 9.36
C SER A 4 14.03 -16.42 10.18
N ASN A 5 12.98 -16.47 11.01
CA ASN A 5 12.46 -15.41 11.89
C ASN A 5 11.65 -14.26 11.26
N PHE A 6 11.17 -14.39 10.02
CA PHE A 6 10.17 -13.48 9.45
C PHE A 6 8.91 -14.26 9.04
N GLY A 7 7.73 -13.80 9.48
CA GLY A 7 6.45 -14.48 9.23
C GLY A 7 6.12 -14.66 7.75
N ASN A 8 6.72 -13.86 6.86
CA ASN A 8 6.69 -14.06 5.42
C ASN A 8 7.90 -13.40 4.72
N THR A 9 8.11 -13.68 3.44
CA THR A 9 9.19 -13.11 2.60
C THR A 9 8.65 -12.33 1.41
N ASN A 10 7.43 -11.81 1.50
CA ASN A 10 6.82 -11.04 0.43
C ASN A 10 7.59 -9.72 0.35
N ASP A 11 8.36 -9.55 -0.70
CA ASP A 11 8.85 -8.25 -1.12
C ASP A 11 7.77 -7.57 -1.97
N GLY A 12 7.93 -6.28 -2.28
CA GLY A 12 6.94 -5.63 -3.13
C GLY A 12 7.14 -5.82 -4.63
N ASN A 13 8.08 -6.67 -5.07
CA ASN A 13 7.96 -7.28 -6.39
C ASN A 13 6.84 -8.33 -6.39
N THR A 14 6.79 -9.18 -5.35
CA THR A 14 5.67 -10.10 -5.09
C THR A 14 4.35 -9.33 -5.01
N SER A 15 4.41 -8.16 -4.39
CA SER A 15 3.22 -7.35 -4.16
C SER A 15 2.76 -6.57 -5.38
N GLY A 16 3.69 -6.03 -6.16
CA GLY A 16 3.39 -5.44 -7.46
C GLY A 16 2.69 -6.43 -8.38
N ARG A 17 3.12 -7.70 -8.40
CA ARG A 17 2.47 -8.77 -9.17
C ARG A 17 1.07 -9.11 -8.68
N PHE A 18 0.84 -9.10 -7.38
CA PHE A 18 -0.50 -9.35 -6.82
C PHE A 18 -1.51 -8.29 -7.27
N PHE A 19 -1.13 -7.01 -7.23
CA PHE A 19 -2.01 -5.92 -7.66
C PHE A 19 -2.00 -5.68 -9.18
N GLU A 20 -1.18 -6.40 -9.95
CA GLU A 20 -1.13 -6.28 -11.41
C GLU A 20 -2.49 -6.65 -12.02
N ASN A 21 -3.06 -7.77 -11.58
CA ASN A 21 -4.36 -8.27 -12.00
C ASN A 21 -5.32 -8.45 -10.81
N PRO A 22 -6.09 -7.40 -10.45
CA PRO A 22 -7.05 -7.45 -9.35
C PRO A 22 -8.14 -8.52 -9.52
N THR A 23 -8.52 -8.85 -10.76
CA THR A 23 -9.50 -9.90 -11.05
C THR A 23 -8.98 -11.26 -10.65
N LEU A 24 -7.77 -11.59 -11.09
CA LEU A 24 -7.12 -12.85 -10.74
C LEU A 24 -6.82 -12.92 -9.23
N ALA A 25 -6.41 -11.81 -8.63
CA ALA A 25 -6.19 -11.74 -7.18
C ALA A 25 -7.49 -11.99 -6.39
N ALA A 26 -8.61 -11.41 -6.81
CA ALA A 26 -9.92 -11.64 -6.20
C ALA A 26 -10.36 -13.09 -6.32
N GLU A 27 -10.19 -13.68 -7.51
CA GLU A 27 -10.52 -15.09 -7.78
C GLU A 27 -9.71 -16.05 -6.91
N ILE A 28 -8.40 -15.82 -6.80
CA ILE A 28 -7.49 -16.70 -6.02
C ILE A 28 -7.72 -16.55 -4.51
N THR A 29 -7.94 -15.33 -4.03
CA THR A 29 -8.01 -15.05 -2.57
C THR A 29 -9.42 -15.13 -1.99
N GLY A 30 -10.45 -15.09 -2.84
CA GLY A 30 -11.85 -14.98 -2.41
C GLY A 30 -12.22 -13.59 -1.88
N ILE A 31 -11.34 -12.60 -2.06
CA ILE A 31 -11.55 -11.23 -1.59
C ILE A 31 -12.28 -10.44 -2.68
N SER A 32 -13.09 -9.46 -2.28
CA SER A 32 -13.81 -8.59 -3.22
C SER A 32 -12.84 -7.89 -4.17
N TYR A 33 -13.07 -8.05 -5.47
CA TYR A 33 -12.38 -7.33 -6.54
C TYR A 33 -12.38 -5.81 -6.28
N GLU A 34 -13.52 -5.26 -5.86
CA GLU A 34 -13.67 -3.83 -5.63
C GLU A 34 -12.70 -3.36 -4.54
N LEU A 35 -12.58 -4.12 -3.45
CA LEU A 35 -11.65 -3.78 -2.37
C LEU A 35 -10.19 -3.84 -2.86
N ILE A 36 -9.80 -4.91 -3.57
CA ILE A 36 -8.43 -5.06 -4.10
C ILE A 36 -8.10 -3.94 -5.06
N TYR A 37 -9.03 -3.59 -5.95
CA TYR A 37 -8.84 -2.52 -6.94
C TYR A 37 -8.68 -1.15 -6.27
N ARG A 38 -9.54 -0.82 -5.29
CA ARG A 38 -9.43 0.46 -4.57
C ARG A 38 -8.11 0.57 -3.81
N LEU A 39 -7.64 -0.52 -3.20
CA LEU A 39 -6.35 -0.57 -2.52
C LEU A 39 -5.18 -0.40 -3.50
N LYS A 40 -5.25 -1.02 -4.69
CA LYS A 40 -4.28 -0.77 -5.76
C LYS A 40 -4.17 0.71 -6.09
N VAL A 41 -5.30 1.38 -6.34
CA VAL A 41 -5.34 2.81 -6.71
C VAL A 41 -4.71 3.67 -5.60
N ILE A 42 -5.04 3.41 -4.34
CA ILE A 42 -4.49 4.16 -3.19
C ILE A 42 -2.97 3.96 -3.10
N LEU A 43 -2.48 2.73 -3.23
CA LEU A 43 -1.05 2.42 -3.16
C LEU A 43 -0.28 3.02 -4.34
N GLU A 44 -0.84 2.97 -5.55
CA GLU A 44 -0.28 3.61 -6.74
C GLU A 44 -0.24 5.13 -6.60
N ALA A 45 -1.30 5.76 -6.08
CA ALA A 45 -1.35 7.19 -5.85
C ALA A 45 -0.24 7.64 -4.90
N ILE A 46 -0.10 7.00 -3.74
CA ILE A 46 0.96 7.30 -2.76
C ILE A 46 2.36 7.08 -3.34
N SER A 47 2.52 6.04 -4.16
CA SER A 47 3.80 5.66 -4.76
C SER A 47 4.15 6.44 -6.03
N SER A 48 3.21 7.24 -6.56
CA SER A 48 3.35 7.91 -7.85
C SER A 48 4.37 9.06 -7.83
N GLY A 49 4.67 9.60 -6.66
CA GLY A 49 5.55 10.77 -6.51
C GLY A 49 4.93 12.09 -6.95
N PHE A 50 3.67 12.10 -7.37
CA PHE A 50 2.94 13.32 -7.69
C PHE A 50 2.28 13.93 -6.44
N LYS A 51 1.93 15.21 -6.54
CA LYS A 51 1.10 15.87 -5.54
C LYS A 51 -0.31 15.29 -5.61
N ILE A 52 -0.76 14.71 -4.50
CA ILE A 52 -2.11 14.17 -4.35
C ILE A 52 -2.96 15.24 -3.69
N ASP A 53 -4.20 15.41 -4.16
CA ASP A 53 -5.16 16.27 -3.48
C ASP A 53 -5.68 15.58 -2.21
N PRO A 54 -5.45 16.14 -1.01
CA PRO A 54 -5.81 15.48 0.25
C PRO A 54 -7.32 15.28 0.40
N VAL A 55 -8.15 16.18 -0.13
CA VAL A 55 -9.63 16.08 -0.02
C VAL A 55 -10.15 14.90 -0.85
N ASN A 56 -9.75 14.81 -2.13
CA ASN A 56 -10.12 13.68 -2.98
C ASN A 56 -9.58 12.35 -2.45
N TYR A 57 -8.36 12.34 -1.89
CA TYR A 57 -7.80 11.17 -1.24
C TYR A 57 -8.63 10.73 -0.03
N GLU A 58 -8.99 11.67 0.85
CA GLU A 58 -9.78 11.40 2.06
C GLU A 58 -11.13 10.77 1.73
N ILE A 59 -11.84 11.32 0.73
CA ILE A 59 -13.13 10.78 0.28
C ILE A 59 -12.95 9.35 -0.22
N TYR A 60 -11.98 9.13 -1.11
CA TYR A 60 -11.75 7.81 -1.69
C TYR A 60 -11.31 6.77 -0.63
N ALA A 61 -10.45 7.18 0.31
CA ALA A 61 -9.96 6.34 1.39
C ALA A 61 -11.05 6.00 2.41
N SER A 62 -11.89 6.97 2.77
CA SER A 62 -13.03 6.80 3.69
C SER A 62 -14.09 5.86 3.14
N GLU A 63 -14.42 6.00 1.85
CA GLU A 63 -15.32 5.07 1.17
C GLU A 63 -14.75 3.65 1.12
N THR A 64 -13.44 3.53 0.86
CA THR A 64 -12.74 2.22 0.88
C THR A 64 -12.76 1.60 2.27
N ALA A 65 -12.57 2.39 3.33
CA ALA A 65 -12.67 1.92 4.72
C ALA A 65 -14.09 1.44 5.07
N ARG A 66 -15.12 2.17 4.63
CA ARG A 66 -16.53 1.75 4.80
C ARG A 66 -16.83 0.45 4.06
N LEU A 67 -16.31 0.31 2.83
CA LEU A 67 -16.44 -0.92 2.05
C LEU A 67 -15.77 -2.10 2.77
N TYR A 68 -14.58 -1.90 3.32
CA TYR A 68 -13.86 -2.92 4.09
C TYR A 68 -14.68 -3.39 5.30
N VAL A 69 -15.15 -2.45 6.14
CA VAL A 69 -15.93 -2.78 7.34
C VAL A 69 -17.24 -3.48 6.98
N LYS A 70 -17.87 -3.11 5.86
CA LYS A 70 -19.10 -3.75 5.38
C LYS A 70 -18.89 -5.20 4.92
N LEU A 71 -17.77 -5.48 4.28
CA LEU A 71 -17.47 -6.81 3.71
C LEU A 71 -16.75 -7.75 4.69
N TYR A 72 -15.99 -7.19 5.62
CA TYR A 72 -15.08 -7.90 6.51
C TYR A 72 -15.21 -7.39 7.95
N ASP A 73 -16.44 -7.27 8.46
CA ASP A 73 -16.73 -6.82 9.82
C ASP A 73 -16.06 -7.69 10.91
N TRP A 74 -15.91 -8.99 10.64
CA TRP A 74 -15.25 -9.97 11.48
C TRP A 74 -13.73 -9.81 11.58
N HIS A 75 -13.12 -9.04 10.67
CA HIS A 75 -11.67 -8.82 10.66
C HIS A 75 -11.34 -7.36 10.91
N PRO A 76 -10.80 -7.00 12.10
CA PRO A 76 -10.44 -5.62 12.38
C PRO A 76 -9.32 -5.16 11.45
N MET A 77 -9.45 -3.93 10.96
CA MET A 77 -8.46 -3.34 10.07
C MET A 77 -7.10 -3.29 10.75
N THR A 78 -6.10 -3.78 10.04
CA THR A 78 -4.74 -3.81 10.53
C THR A 78 -4.15 -2.39 10.69
N PRO A 79 -3.15 -2.19 11.57
CA PRO A 79 -2.62 -0.84 11.85
C PRO A 79 -2.10 -0.09 10.63
N THR A 80 -1.55 -0.79 9.63
CA THR A 80 -1.05 -0.15 8.40
C THR A 80 -2.20 0.29 7.51
N MET A 81 -3.19 -0.58 7.32
CA MET A 81 -4.42 -0.24 6.58
C MET A 81 -5.15 0.93 7.22
N HIS A 82 -5.26 0.95 8.56
CA HIS A 82 -5.87 2.06 9.30
C HIS A 82 -5.09 3.36 9.09
N LYS A 83 -3.76 3.33 9.18
CA LYS A 83 -2.93 4.51 8.94
C LYS A 83 -3.07 5.05 7.52
N ILE A 84 -3.16 4.17 6.51
CA ILE A 84 -3.34 4.59 5.11
C ILE A 84 -4.75 5.14 4.90
N LEU A 85 -5.78 4.43 5.33
CA LEU A 85 -7.16 4.78 5.01
C LEU A 85 -7.75 5.90 5.88
N VAL A 86 -7.36 5.99 7.15
CA VAL A 86 -7.91 6.97 8.10
C VAL A 86 -6.95 8.14 8.31
N HIS A 87 -5.65 7.89 8.42
CA HIS A 87 -4.66 8.96 8.64
C HIS A 87 -3.94 9.41 7.36
N GLY A 88 -4.15 8.75 6.22
CA GLY A 88 -3.40 9.04 4.99
C GLY A 88 -3.59 10.46 4.48
N ALA A 89 -4.80 11.01 4.57
CA ALA A 89 -5.10 12.40 4.16
C ALA A 89 -4.30 13.42 4.99
N VAL A 90 -4.28 13.25 6.32
CA VAL A 90 -3.51 14.12 7.23
C VAL A 90 -2.01 14.02 6.97
N ILE A 91 -1.51 12.83 6.61
CA ILE A 91 -0.11 12.64 6.24
C ILE A 91 0.19 13.37 4.93
N ILE A 92 -0.66 13.26 3.91
CA ILE A 92 -0.51 13.94 2.61
C ILE A 92 -0.56 15.46 2.77
N GLU A 93 -1.47 15.97 3.59
CA GLU A 93 -1.62 17.40 3.86
C GLU A 93 -0.39 17.99 4.57
N LYS A 94 0.14 17.28 5.56
CA LYS A 94 1.29 17.74 6.36
C LYS A 94 2.65 17.44 5.72
N ALA A 95 2.69 16.59 4.70
CA ALA A 95 3.93 16.24 4.03
C ALA A 95 4.41 17.39 3.13
N LEU A 96 5.59 17.94 3.45
CA LEU A 96 6.26 18.98 2.64
C LEU A 96 6.64 18.52 1.22
N LEU A 97 6.81 17.21 1.03
CA LEU A 97 7.16 16.56 -0.24
C LEU A 97 6.25 15.34 -0.44
N PRO A 98 6.00 14.93 -1.70
CA PRO A 98 5.31 13.68 -1.99
C PRO A 98 5.91 12.52 -1.18
N ILE A 99 5.07 11.69 -0.56
CA ILE A 99 5.47 10.62 0.36
C ILE A 99 6.50 9.68 -0.29
N ALA A 100 6.31 9.36 -1.58
CA ALA A 100 7.27 8.59 -2.36
C ALA A 100 8.65 9.26 -2.44
N ILE A 101 8.73 10.58 -2.65
CA ILE A 101 10.00 11.32 -2.75
C ILE A 101 10.76 11.29 -1.43
N ASN A 102 10.07 11.51 -0.30
CA ASN A 102 10.67 11.44 1.04
C ASN A 102 11.30 10.06 1.34
N ILE A 103 10.66 8.98 0.88
CA ILE A 103 11.18 7.63 1.07
C ILE A 103 12.36 7.38 0.11
N SER A 104 12.25 7.70 -1.19
CA SER A 104 13.37 7.50 -2.14
C SER A 104 14.59 8.33 -1.80
N GLU A 105 14.46 9.59 -1.39
CA GLU A 105 15.62 10.45 -1.20
C GLU A 105 16.39 10.09 0.09
N VAL A 106 15.66 9.72 1.15
CA VAL A 106 16.26 9.22 2.40
C VAL A 106 16.86 7.83 2.20
N THR A 107 16.18 6.92 1.48
CA THR A 107 16.75 5.59 1.17
C THR A 107 17.89 5.67 0.17
N ASP A 108 17.86 6.53 -0.85
CA ASP A 108 18.95 6.72 -1.81
C ASP A 108 20.20 7.33 -1.15
N LYS A 109 20.04 8.24 -0.18
CA LYS A 109 21.17 8.74 0.64
C LYS A 109 21.77 7.66 1.55
N ILE A 110 20.96 6.71 2.04
CA ILE A 110 21.43 5.55 2.83
C ILE A 110 22.00 4.44 1.92
N LEU A 111 21.48 4.29 0.70
CA LEU A 111 21.81 3.23 -0.26
C LEU A 111 22.81 3.65 -1.35
N ARG A 112 23.45 4.83 -1.22
CA ARG A 112 24.60 5.27 -2.05
C ARG A 112 25.87 4.41 -1.88
N GLY A 113 25.72 3.18 -1.43
CA GLY A 113 26.49 2.02 -1.86
C GLY A 113 25.71 1.16 -2.87
N ASN A 114 25.35 1.75 -4.03
CA ASN A 114 24.98 1.09 -5.29
C ASN A 114 23.68 0.24 -5.33
N PHE A 115 22.67 0.68 -6.12
CA PHE A 115 21.78 -0.09 -7.05
C PHE A 115 20.54 0.76 -7.44
N PRO A 116 19.96 0.59 -8.65
CA PRO A 116 19.25 1.63 -9.39
C PRO A 116 17.85 1.99 -8.84
N GLY A 117 17.65 3.29 -8.63
CA GLY A 117 16.54 3.93 -7.92
C GLY A 117 15.19 4.01 -8.64
N LYS A 118 14.56 2.88 -8.98
CA LYS A 118 13.13 2.88 -9.37
C LYS A 118 12.27 1.81 -8.70
N VAL A 119 12.86 0.90 -7.92
CA VAL A 119 12.19 -0.33 -7.48
C VAL A 119 11.75 -0.30 -6.00
N VAL A 120 12.33 0.57 -5.17
CA VAL A 120 12.26 0.41 -3.70
C VAL A 120 10.91 0.83 -3.07
N ILE A 121 10.21 1.83 -3.62
CA ILE A 121 8.98 2.36 -3.01
C ILE A 121 7.74 1.49 -3.29
N ARG A 122 7.62 0.98 -4.53
CA ARG A 122 6.66 -0.10 -4.84
C ARG A 122 6.92 -1.33 -3.96
N THR A 123 8.16 -1.51 -3.52
CA THR A 123 8.55 -2.71 -2.78
C THR A 123 8.11 -2.70 -1.30
N PHE A 124 8.12 -1.54 -0.64
CA PHE A 124 7.89 -1.48 0.82
C PHE A 124 6.43 -1.29 1.25
N LEU A 125 5.67 -0.41 0.60
CA LEU A 125 4.26 -0.17 0.99
C LEU A 125 3.32 -1.28 0.52
N ILE A 126 3.60 -1.86 -0.65
CA ILE A 126 2.75 -2.88 -1.27
C ILE A 126 2.96 -4.25 -0.60
N ALA A 127 4.19 -4.56 -0.16
CA ALA A 127 4.51 -5.73 0.67
C ALA A 127 3.75 -5.74 1.99
N PHE A 128 3.71 -4.61 2.67
CA PHE A 128 3.04 -4.50 3.96
C PHE A 128 1.52 -4.63 3.87
N CYS A 129 0.89 -4.15 2.79
CA CYS A 129 -0.55 -4.34 2.57
C CYS A 129 -0.90 -5.81 2.32
N LEU A 130 -0.08 -6.56 1.58
CA LEU A 130 -0.34 -7.98 1.32
C LEU A 130 -0.13 -8.89 2.52
N VAL A 131 0.81 -8.55 3.41
CA VAL A 131 0.98 -9.23 4.69
C VAL A 131 -0.30 -9.22 5.52
N GLN A 132 -1.17 -8.22 5.32
CA GLN A 132 -2.32 -7.94 6.20
C GLN A 132 -3.69 -8.21 5.56
N ILE A 133 -3.72 -8.56 4.27
CA ILE A 133 -4.93 -8.98 3.56
C ILE A 133 -5.06 -10.51 3.60
N LEU A 134 -3.96 -11.24 3.79
CA LEU A 134 -3.88 -12.71 3.72
C LEU A 134 -3.55 -13.41 5.05
N CYS A 135 -3.35 -12.68 6.15
CA CYS A 135 -3.06 -13.20 7.50
C CYS A 135 -3.82 -12.38 8.54
#